data_AF-A0AA94WQ17-F1
#
_entry.id   AF-A0AA94WQ17-F1
#
_cell.length_a   1.000
_cell.length_b   1.000
_cell.length_c   1.000
_cell.angle_alpha   90.00
_cell.angle_beta   90.00
_cell.angle_gamma   90.00
#
_symmetry.space_group_name_H-M   'P 1'
#
loop_
_entity.id
_entity.type
_entity.pdbx_description
1 polymer ?
#
loop_
_entity_poly.entity_id
_entity_poly.type
_entity_poly.pdbx_seq_one_letter_code
_entity_poly.pdbx_strand_id
1 'polypeptide(L)'
;MNLKLEKFVMQESIKKSTKELLDAENEVVVYNVLKEISSIGDLKKVKILLQCQKEDITNNFTTLAIFITTLALLLPAIDKSFVNLQIYYIVICFSLVTTLIHGILKTMPLLNTTKERNRKIEYLLWMVDEELILRK
;
A
#
# COMPACT_ATOMS: atom_id res chain seq x y z
N MET A 1 5.90 10.23 7.99
CA MET A 1 5.30 8.93 7.58
C MET A 1 4.55 8.36 8.78
N ASN A 2 3.26 8.00 8.67
CA ASN A 2 2.54 7.35 9.76
C ASN A 2 2.93 5.87 9.81
N LEU A 3 3.93 5.56 10.62
CA LEU A 3 4.48 4.23 10.80
C LEU A 3 3.54 3.39 11.67
N LYS A 4 3.28 2.14 11.29
CA LYS A 4 2.51 1.21 12.15
C LYS A 4 3.31 0.75 13.38
N LEU A 5 4.57 1.18 13.51
CA LEU A 5 5.54 0.75 14.53
C LEU A 5 5.07 1.03 15.97
N GLU A 6 4.34 2.12 16.20
CA GLU A 6 3.86 2.51 17.54
C GLU A 6 2.82 1.54 18.11
N LYS A 7 2.17 0.74 17.25
CA LYS A 7 1.16 -0.26 17.66
C LYS A 7 1.76 -1.55 18.21
N PHE A 8 3.08 -1.75 18.10
CA PHE A 8 3.75 -2.97 18.53
C PHE A 8 4.33 -2.83 19.94
N VAL A 9 4.03 -3.76 20.84
CA VAL A 9 4.67 -3.87 22.16
C VAL A 9 5.97 -4.66 22.01
N MET A 10 7.09 -3.94 21.93
CA MET A 10 8.40 -4.50 21.57
C MET A 10 9.53 -3.58 22.07
N GLN A 11 10.74 -4.14 22.20
CA GLN A 11 11.96 -3.40 22.54
C GLN A 11 12.16 -2.15 21.65
N GLU A 12 12.40 -1.01 22.31
CA GLU A 12 12.52 0.30 21.67
C GLU A 12 13.70 0.37 20.68
N SER A 13 14.78 -0.37 20.96
CA SER A 13 15.93 -0.49 20.05
C SER A 13 15.54 -1.04 18.68
N ILE A 14 14.67 -2.05 18.63
CA ILE A 14 14.22 -2.68 17.39
C ILE A 14 13.29 -1.74 16.61
N LYS A 15 12.42 -1.01 17.31
CA LYS A 15 11.59 0.04 16.71
C LYS A 15 12.46 1.11 16.08
N LYS A 16 13.48 1.57 16.81
CA LYS A 16 14.42 2.59 16.37
C LYS A 16 15.19 2.14 15.14
N SER A 17 15.83 0.97 15.16
CA SER A 17 16.55 0.44 14.00
C SER A 17 15.64 0.24 12.79
N THR A 18 14.40 -0.24 12.99
CA THR A 18 13.44 -0.38 11.89
C THR A 18 13.03 0.97 11.31
N LYS A 19 12.85 1.98 12.16
CA LYS A 19 12.55 3.35 11.72
C LYS A 19 13.72 3.94 10.95
N GLU A 20 14.95 3.81 11.44
CA GLU A 20 16.16 4.26 10.76
C GLU A 20 16.34 3.59 9.39
N LEU A 21 16.02 2.29 9.27
CA LEU A 21 16.02 1.59 7.98
C LEU A 21 14.97 2.13 7.01
N LEU A 22 13.78 2.46 7.50
CA LEU A 22 12.69 3.00 6.69
C LEU A 22 12.95 4.45 6.26
N ASP A 23 13.64 5.21 7.11
CA ASP A 23 13.98 6.62 6.87
C ASP A 23 15.30 6.76 6.09
N ALA A 24 16.11 5.70 5.96
CA ALA A 24 17.37 5.72 5.21
C ALA A 24 17.16 6.08 3.73
N GLU A 25 17.92 7.05 3.25
CA GLU A 25 17.93 7.49 1.84
C GLU A 25 18.96 6.74 1.00
N ASN A 26 20.01 6.22 1.63
CA ASN A 26 21.17 5.62 0.95
C ASN A 26 21.45 4.20 1.46
N GLU A 27 21.93 3.34 0.56
CA GLU A 27 22.29 1.95 0.86
C GLU A 27 23.37 1.83 1.94
N VAL A 28 24.32 2.75 1.98
CA VAL A 28 25.40 2.79 2.99
C VAL A 28 24.82 2.92 4.40
N VAL A 29 23.80 3.76 4.58
CA VAL A 29 23.13 3.95 5.87
C VAL A 29 22.41 2.67 6.28
N VAL A 30 21.70 2.05 5.32
CA VAL A 30 21.03 0.76 5.56
C VAL A 30 22.03 -0.30 6.00
N TYR A 31 23.16 -0.43 5.31
CA TYR A 31 24.20 -1.39 5.64
C TYR A 31 24.76 -1.17 7.04
N ASN A 32 25.06 0.08 7.39
CA ASN A 32 25.58 0.42 8.72
C ASN A 32 24.59 0.05 9.82
N VAL A 33 23.30 0.41 9.67
CA VAL A 33 22.26 0.05 10.63
C VAL A 33 22.10 -1.46 10.78
N LEU A 34 22.16 -2.22 9.68
CA LEU A 34 22.11 -3.69 9.72
C LEU A 34 23.34 -4.30 10.41
N LYS A 35 24.52 -3.70 10.25
CA LYS A 35 25.76 -4.12 10.93
C LYS A 35 25.74 -3.85 12.43
N GLU A 36 25.12 -2.76 12.86
CA GLU A 36 24.97 -2.42 14.28
C GLU A 36 24.06 -3.41 15.03
N ILE A 37 23.11 -4.04 14.36
CA ILE A 37 22.27 -5.09 14.97
C ILE A 37 23.11 -6.34 15.18
N SER A 38 23.59 -6.58 16.40
CA SER A 38 24.49 -7.70 16.73
C SER A 38 23.80 -9.06 16.76
N SER A 39 22.52 -9.11 17.11
CA SER A 39 21.76 -10.35 17.30
C SER A 39 20.98 -10.76 16.04
N ILE A 40 21.17 -12.01 15.60
CA ILE A 40 20.36 -12.65 14.54
C ILE A 40 18.87 -12.64 14.92
N GLY A 41 18.55 -12.78 16.20
CA GLY A 41 17.17 -12.74 16.70
C GLY A 41 16.52 -11.37 16.50
N ASP A 42 17.29 -10.29 16.63
CA ASP A 42 16.78 -8.93 16.45
C ASP A 42 16.66 -8.57 14.98
N LEU A 43 17.57 -9.04 14.11
CA LEU A 43 17.42 -8.98 12.65
C LEU A 43 16.11 -9.64 12.17
N LYS A 44 15.75 -10.82 12.72
CA LYS A 44 14.47 -11.47 12.40
C LYS A 44 13.26 -10.64 12.84
N LYS A 45 13.33 -9.96 13.98
CA LYS A 45 12.24 -9.07 14.44
C LYS A 45 12.11 -7.84 13.55
N VAL A 46 13.23 -7.22 13.16
CA VAL A 46 13.25 -6.11 12.18
C VAL A 46 12.62 -6.55 10.85
N LYS A 47 12.97 -7.75 10.35
CA LYS A 47 12.34 -8.33 9.15
C LYS A 47 10.82 -8.36 9.25
N ILE A 48 10.28 -8.89 10.36
CA ILE A 48 8.83 -8.99 10.58
C ILE A 48 8.17 -7.59 10.56
N LEU A 49 8.78 -6.60 11.20
CA LEU A 49 8.23 -5.24 11.23
C LEU A 49 8.24 -4.56 9.88
N LEU A 50 9.31 -4.74 9.10
CA LEU A 50 9.39 -4.26 7.73
C LEU A 50 8.28 -4.88 6.87
N GLN A 51 8.03 -6.20 7.01
CA GLN A 51 6.90 -6.86 6.34
C GLN A 51 5.55 -6.23 6.75
N CYS A 52 5.36 -5.94 8.03
CA CYS A 52 4.13 -5.29 8.52
C CYS A 52 3.94 -3.84 8.02
N GLN A 53 5.01 -3.18 7.56
CA GLN A 53 4.90 -1.85 6.94
C GLN A 53 4.44 -1.89 5.49
N LYS A 54 4.42 -3.07 4.84
CA LYS A 54 3.93 -3.21 3.48
C LYS A 54 2.46 -2.82 3.41
N GLU A 55 2.11 -2.02 2.41
CA GLU A 55 0.75 -1.60 2.17
C GLU A 55 0.07 -2.55 1.19
N ASP A 56 -1.17 -2.93 1.53
CA ASP A 56 -1.95 -3.83 0.71
C ASP A 56 -2.68 -3.04 -0.38
N ILE A 57 -2.15 -3.12 -1.60
CA ILE A 57 -2.69 -2.43 -2.78
C ILE A 57 -4.06 -3.01 -3.18
N THR A 58 -4.33 -4.25 -2.77
CA THR A 58 -5.50 -5.05 -3.15
C THR A 58 -6.82 -4.38 -2.76
N ASN A 59 -6.90 -3.74 -1.58
CA ASN A 59 -8.13 -3.11 -1.08
C ASN A 59 -8.67 -1.99 -1.98
N ASN A 60 -7.79 -1.21 -2.60
CA ASN A 60 -8.21 -0.10 -3.45
C ASN A 60 -8.79 -0.61 -4.78
N PHE A 61 -8.21 -1.67 -5.35
CA PHE A 61 -8.74 -2.31 -6.56
C PHE A 61 -10.03 -3.08 -6.29
N THR A 62 -10.16 -3.75 -5.14
CA THR A 62 -11.40 -4.41 -4.75
C THR A 62 -12.55 -3.40 -4.61
N THR A 63 -12.29 -2.23 -4.02
CA THR A 63 -13.30 -1.17 -3.89
C THR A 63 -13.73 -0.62 -5.26
N LEU A 64 -12.77 -0.41 -6.17
CA LEU A 64 -13.06 0.03 -7.54
C LEU A 64 -13.87 -1.04 -8.30
N ALA A 65 -13.52 -2.32 -8.14
CA ALA A 65 -14.22 -3.43 -8.74
C ALA A 65 -15.67 -3.52 -8.24
N ILE A 66 -15.90 -3.43 -6.92
CA ILE A 66 -17.25 -3.40 -6.33
C ILE A 66 -18.07 -2.23 -6.90
N PHE A 67 -17.46 -1.05 -7.03
CA PHE A 67 -18.12 0.12 -7.61
C PHE A 67 -18.55 -0.13 -9.07
N ILE A 68 -17.64 -0.65 -9.91
CA ILE A 68 -17.92 -0.99 -11.32
C ILE A 68 -19.02 -2.06 -11.43
N THR A 69 -18.97 -3.10 -10.61
CA THR A 69 -19.98 -4.18 -10.61
C THR A 69 -21.35 -3.66 -10.20
N THR A 70 -21.41 -2.80 -9.19
CA THR A 70 -22.68 -2.19 -8.73
C THR A 70 -23.28 -1.30 -9.83
N LEU A 71 -22.43 -0.55 -10.53
CA LEU A 71 -22.81 0.26 -11.69
C LEU A 71 -23.37 -0.57 -12.85
N ALA A 72 -22.71 -1.67 -13.19
CA ALA A 72 -23.12 -2.57 -14.26
C ALA A 72 -24.48 -3.24 -13.98
N LEU A 73 -24.84 -3.44 -12.71
CA LEU A 73 -26.15 -3.96 -12.30
C LEU A 73 -27.25 -2.88 -12.25
N LEU A 74 -26.90 -1.66 -11.86
CA LEU A 74 -27.84 -0.54 -11.77
C LEU A 74 -28.23 0.03 -13.14
N LEU A 75 -27.29 0.16 -14.09
CA LEU A 75 -27.55 0.76 -15.40
C LEU A 75 -28.75 0.10 -16.13
N PRO A 76 -28.79 -1.25 -16.28
CA PRO A 76 -29.89 -1.93 -16.95
C PRO A 76 -31.24 -1.79 -16.22
N ALA A 77 -31.21 -1.68 -14.89
CA ALA A 77 -32.41 -1.49 -14.08
C ALA A 77 -33.00 -0.08 -14.24
N ILE A 78 -32.13 0.93 -14.36
CA ILE A 78 -32.51 2.32 -14.63
C ILE A 78 -33.04 2.44 -16.07
N ASP A 79 -32.38 1.83 -17.06
CA ASP A 79 -32.79 1.86 -18.46
C ASP A 79 -34.22 1.33 -18.66
N LYS A 80 -34.57 0.21 -18.00
CA LYS A 80 -35.94 -0.34 -18.00
C LYS A 80 -36.98 0.56 -17.33
N SER A 81 -36.58 1.39 -16.38
CA SER A 81 -37.50 2.22 -15.58
C SER A 81 -37.78 3.58 -16.22
N PHE A 82 -36.94 4.06 -17.13
CA PHE A 82 -36.97 5.43 -17.67
C PHE A 82 -37.12 5.51 -19.20
N VAL A 83 -37.88 4.58 -19.81
CA VAL A 83 -38.05 4.42 -21.28
C VAL A 83 -38.42 5.72 -22.02
N ASN A 84 -39.10 6.67 -21.37
CA ASN A 84 -39.52 7.96 -21.97
C ASN A 84 -38.71 9.19 -21.50
N LEU A 85 -37.69 9.03 -20.65
CA LEU A 85 -36.91 10.11 -20.03
C LEU A 85 -35.42 10.02 -20.42
N GLN A 86 -35.15 9.91 -21.72
CA GLN A 86 -33.80 9.75 -22.27
C GLN A 86 -32.80 10.81 -21.81
N ILE A 87 -33.26 12.06 -21.63
CA ILE A 87 -32.40 13.16 -21.14
C ILE A 87 -31.89 12.88 -19.72
N TYR A 88 -32.73 12.36 -18.82
CA TYR A 88 -32.34 12.04 -17.45
C TYR A 88 -31.38 10.86 -17.39
N TYR A 89 -31.59 9.85 -18.26
CA TYR A 89 -30.67 8.72 -18.39
C TYR A 89 -29.26 9.17 -18.82
N ILE A 90 -29.17 10.07 -19.81
CA ILE A 90 -27.90 10.62 -20.28
C ILE A 90 -27.18 11.38 -19.16
N VAL A 91 -27.92 12.21 -18.39
CA VAL A 91 -27.35 12.97 -17.26
C VAL A 91 -26.82 12.05 -16.16
N ILE A 92 -27.57 11.00 -15.82
CA ILE A 92 -27.14 10.00 -14.82
C ILE A 92 -25.87 9.28 -15.30
N CYS A 93 -25.84 8.82 -16.54
CA CYS A 93 -24.65 8.18 -17.12
C CYS A 93 -23.42 9.11 -17.10
N PHE A 94 -23.60 10.38 -17.46
CA PHE A 94 -22.52 11.37 -17.43
C PHE A 94 -22.00 11.63 -16.00
N SER A 95 -22.90 11.71 -15.02
CA SER A 95 -22.55 11.86 -13.61
C SER A 95 -21.75 10.66 -13.08
N LEU A 96 -22.11 9.44 -13.50
CA LEU A 96 -21.44 8.22 -13.09
C LEU A 96 -20.04 8.08 -13.70
N VAL A 97 -19.90 8.40 -15.00
CA VAL A 97 -18.61 8.40 -15.71
C VAL A 97 -17.65 9.43 -15.12
N THR A 98 -18.12 10.65 -14.86
CA THR A 98 -17.28 11.69 -14.25
C THR A 98 -16.83 11.32 -12.84
N THR A 99 -17.71 10.70 -12.04
CA THR A 99 -17.37 10.18 -10.71
C THR A 99 -16.33 9.06 -10.78
N LEU A 100 -16.46 8.14 -11.74
CA LEU A 100 -15.49 7.06 -11.98
C LEU A 100 -14.12 7.63 -12.37
N ILE A 101 -14.07 8.56 -13.32
CA ILE A 101 -12.83 9.21 -13.77
C ILE A 101 -12.15 9.92 -12.60
N HIS A 102 -12.92 10.67 -11.81
CA HIS A 102 -12.38 11.34 -10.63
C HIS A 102 -11.82 10.34 -9.60
N GLY A 103 -12.53 9.23 -9.36
CA GLY A 103 -12.07 8.15 -8.48
C GLY A 103 -10.75 7.53 -8.94
N ILE A 104 -10.61 7.24 -10.24
CA ILE A 104 -9.40 6.67 -10.85
C ILE A 104 -8.23 7.66 -10.79
N LEU A 105 -8.45 8.92 -11.18
CA LEU A 105 -7.41 9.95 -11.17
C LEU A 105 -6.91 10.26 -9.75
N LYS A 106 -7.79 10.17 -8.75
CA LYS A 106 -7.40 10.32 -7.35
C LYS A 106 -6.63 9.09 -6.82
N THR A 107 -6.97 7.88 -7.26
CA THR A 107 -6.33 6.64 -6.78
C THR A 107 -5.01 6.32 -7.49
N MET A 108 -4.77 6.79 -8.72
CA MET A 108 -3.51 6.59 -9.45
C MET A 108 -2.25 7.12 -8.75
N PRO A 109 -2.19 8.39 -8.28
CA PRO A 109 -0.99 8.90 -7.58
C PRO A 109 -0.78 8.20 -6.23
N LEU A 110 -1.87 7.82 -5.54
CA LEU A 110 -1.81 6.96 -4.35
C LEU A 110 -1.23 5.58 -4.68
N LEU A 111 -1.59 4.99 -5.82
CA LEU A 111 -1.06 3.70 -6.25
C LEU A 111 0.45 3.77 -6.53
N ASN A 112 0.92 4.81 -7.20
CA ASN A 112 2.35 4.96 -7.52
C ASN A 112 3.19 5.15 -6.24
N THR A 113 2.72 6.00 -5.32
CA THR A 113 3.41 6.22 -4.04
C THR A 113 3.41 4.95 -3.17
N THR A 114 2.31 4.20 -3.14
CA THR A 114 2.27 2.89 -2.45
C THR A 114 3.18 1.84 -3.12
N LYS A 115 3.25 1.81 -4.46
CA LYS A 115 4.18 0.91 -5.19
C LYS A 115 5.64 1.23 -4.89
N GLU A 116 6.01 2.50 -4.92
CA GLU A 116 7.37 2.94 -4.61
C GLU A 116 7.77 2.59 -3.17
N ARG A 117 6.86 2.83 -2.22
CA ARG A 117 7.03 2.42 -0.82
C ARG A 117 7.19 0.91 -0.68
N ASN A 118 6.32 0.12 -1.30
CA ASN A 118 6.40 -1.34 -1.23
C ASN A 118 7.71 -1.86 -1.83
N ARG A 119 8.19 -1.27 -2.93
CA ARG A 119 9.48 -1.59 -3.54
C ARG A 119 10.64 -1.28 -2.61
N LYS A 120 10.62 -0.13 -1.91
CA LYS A 120 11.63 0.19 -0.88
C LYS A 120 11.62 -0.86 0.24
N ILE A 121 10.45 -1.24 0.73
CA ILE A 121 10.31 -2.25 1.79
C ILE A 121 10.81 -3.62 1.31
N GLU A 122 10.49 -4.04 0.08
CA GLU A 122 10.99 -5.30 -0.49
C GLU A 122 12.52 -5.31 -0.61
N TYR A 123 13.11 -4.18 -0.99
CA TYR A 123 14.57 -4.04 -1.04
C TYR A 123 15.22 -4.15 0.34
N LEU A 124 14.65 -3.47 1.35
CA LEU A 124 15.12 -3.59 2.74
C LEU A 124 14.99 -5.01 3.28
N LEU A 125 13.89 -5.70 2.95
CA LEU A 125 13.68 -7.11 3.32
C LEU A 125 14.72 -8.03 2.70
N TRP A 126 15.06 -7.82 1.42
CA TRP A 126 16.11 -8.56 0.74
C TRP A 126 17.47 -8.36 1.42
N MET A 127 17.85 -7.12 1.75
CA MET A 127 19.11 -6.85 2.47
C MET A 127 19.17 -7.49 3.85
N VAL A 128 18.06 -7.48 4.60
CA VAL A 128 18.00 -8.17 5.90
C VAL A 128 18.17 -9.68 5.72
N ASP A 129 17.61 -10.26 4.65
CA ASP A 129 17.75 -11.68 4.35
C ASP A 129 19.18 -12.07 3.96
N GLU A 130 19.85 -11.28 3.12
CA GLU A 130 21.27 -11.46 2.81
C GLU A 130 22.12 -11.43 4.09
N GLU A 131 21.86 -10.46 4.96
CA GLU A 131 22.64 -10.32 6.20
C GLU A 131 22.34 -11.43 7.22
N LEU A 132 21.12 -12.00 7.20
CA LEU A 132 20.78 -13.21 7.96
C LEU A 132 21.46 -14.46 7.40
N ILE A 133 21.67 -14.55 6.09
CA ILE A 133 22.39 -15.65 5.44
C ILE A 133 23.88 -15.58 5.78
N LEU A 134 24.49 -14.38 5.69
CA LEU A 134 25.91 -14.16 5.98
C LEU A 134 26.33 -14.47 7.42
N ARG A 135 25.37 -14.45 8.37
CA ARG A 135 25.62 -14.66 9.81
C ARG A 135 25.21 -16.04 10.32
N LYS A 136 24.68 -16.91 9.45
CA LYS A 136 24.41 -18.32 9.76
C LYS A 136 25.64 -19.18 9.51
#